data_AF-A0A8C2FWX5-F1
#
_entry.id   AF-A0A8C2FWX5-F1
#
_cell.length_a   1.000
_cell.length_b   1.000
_cell.length_c   1.000
_cell.angle_alpha   90.00
_cell.angle_beta   90.00
_cell.angle_gamma   90.00
#
_symmetry.space_group_name_H-M   'P 1'
#
loop_
_entity.id
_entity.type
_entity.pdbx_description
1 polymer ?
#
loop_
_entity_poly.entity_id
_entity_poly.type
_entity_poly.pdbx_seq_one_letter_code
_entity_poly.pdbx_strand_id
1 'polypeptide(L)'
;MLCIDVVVVFFMVIYYLSVEGEFRGVGKKGQACVQLARILQYLECPQYLRKSFFPKHKDLQFAGLLNPLDSPHHMRIDEEAEFRQGVVLDQPSKPGKGSFVNCGMRKVCVVVAPHIPRTEAGLYWGYSVRLASCLSAVFTECPYKDGYDLTVGTSERGNSADHITLPPFKHMLVVFGGLQGLEASVDADENLNVADPGVLFDLYLNTCPGQGSRTIRTEQAILISLSGLRQKISAVFPDQPKG
;
A
#
# COMPACT_ATOMS: atom_id res chain seq x y z
N MET A 1 -3.24 -8.02 -11.47
CA MET A 1 -3.21 -7.67 -10.03
C MET A 1 -3.77 -6.25 -9.89
N LEU A 2 -4.29 -5.86 -8.73
CA LEU A 2 -4.77 -4.49 -8.50
C LEU A 2 -3.54 -3.63 -8.19
N CYS A 3 -3.22 -2.71 -9.10
CA CYS A 3 -1.99 -1.92 -9.09
C CYS A 3 -2.08 -0.80 -8.04
N ILE A 4 -2.03 -1.17 -6.75
CA ILE A 4 -2.11 -0.25 -5.62
C ILE A 4 -0.79 0.49 -5.48
N ASP A 5 -0.80 1.83 -5.39
CA ASP A 5 0.43 2.62 -5.25
C ASP A 5 0.88 2.83 -3.78
N VAL A 6 -0.08 2.84 -2.84
CA VAL A 6 0.19 3.13 -1.41
C VAL A 6 -0.68 2.24 -0.54
N VAL A 7 -0.06 1.57 0.43
CA VAL A 7 -0.75 0.87 1.51
C VAL A 7 -0.56 1.65 2.80
N VAL A 8 -1.66 2.15 3.36
CA VAL A 8 -1.65 2.84 4.66
C VAL A 8 -2.10 1.88 5.74
N VAL A 9 -1.24 1.62 6.72
CA VAL A 9 -1.57 0.85 7.92
C VAL A 9 -1.78 1.83 9.06
N PHE A 10 -3.02 1.95 9.53
CA PHE A 10 -3.36 2.89 10.58
C PHE A 10 -3.65 2.19 11.92
N PHE A 11 -3.41 2.91 13.01
CA PHE A 11 -3.63 2.39 14.36
C PHE A 11 -5.01 2.78 14.86
N MET A 12 -5.64 1.89 15.63
CA MET A 12 -6.86 2.20 16.38
C MET A 12 -6.56 2.74 17.79
N VAL A 13 -5.28 2.72 18.20
CA VAL A 13 -4.81 3.22 19.50
C VAL A 13 -3.39 3.74 19.30
N ILE A 14 -3.09 4.93 19.82
CA ILE A 14 -1.81 5.63 19.61
C ILE A 14 -0.65 4.81 20.19
N TYR A 15 0.32 4.45 19.33
CA TYR A 15 1.59 3.85 19.71
C TYR A 15 2.73 4.38 18.83
N TYR A 16 3.98 4.12 19.23
CA TYR A 16 5.20 4.55 18.53
C TYR A 16 5.17 4.26 17.01
N LEU A 17 5.37 5.31 16.20
CA LEU A 17 5.38 5.32 14.73
C LEU A 17 6.78 5.02 14.17
N SER A 18 7.28 3.79 14.31
CA SER A 18 8.50 3.42 13.58
C SER A 18 8.53 1.95 13.19
N VAL A 19 8.96 1.70 11.96
CA VAL A 19 9.31 0.36 11.45
C VAL A 19 10.78 0.00 11.69
N GLU A 20 11.55 0.86 12.35
CA GLU A 20 12.95 0.63 12.70
C GLU A 20 13.10 0.16 14.17
N GLY A 21 14.15 -0.61 14.47
CA GLY A 21 14.46 -1.08 15.83
C GLY A 21 14.18 -2.56 16.11
N GLU A 22 14.51 -3.00 17.34
CA GLU A 22 14.48 -4.42 17.76
C GLU A 22 13.09 -4.80 18.34
N PHE A 23 12.28 -5.54 17.57
CA PHE A 23 10.96 -5.97 18.03
C PHE A 23 11.05 -7.16 19.00
N ARG A 24 10.46 -7.01 20.19
CA ARG A 24 10.47 -8.05 21.25
C ARG A 24 9.25 -8.98 21.24
N GLY A 25 8.53 -9.08 20.12
CA GLY A 25 7.31 -9.89 19.97
C GLY A 25 6.02 -9.08 20.20
N VAL A 26 4.86 -9.64 19.82
CA VAL A 26 3.51 -9.06 19.99
C VAL A 26 3.10 -9.17 21.46
N GLY A 27 3.77 -8.44 22.34
CA GLY A 27 3.48 -8.41 23.77
C GLY A 27 2.49 -7.31 24.18
N LYS A 28 2.29 -6.29 23.33
CA LYS A 28 1.40 -5.14 23.59
C LYS A 28 0.57 -4.76 22.34
N LYS A 29 -0.60 -4.14 22.56
CA LYS A 29 -1.39 -3.49 21.49
C LYS A 29 -0.51 -2.45 20.75
N GLY A 30 -0.70 -2.30 19.43
CA GLY A 30 0.09 -1.41 18.56
C GLY A 30 1.27 -2.05 17.81
N GLN A 31 1.79 -3.16 18.32
CA GLN A 31 2.92 -3.86 17.70
C GLN A 31 2.58 -4.58 16.39
N ALA A 32 1.30 -4.89 16.17
CA ALA A 32 0.82 -5.55 14.96
C ALA A 32 0.92 -4.66 13.71
N CYS A 33 0.66 -3.36 13.82
CA CYS A 33 0.72 -2.43 12.68
C CYS A 33 2.16 -2.28 12.17
N VAL A 34 3.12 -2.15 13.09
CA VAL A 34 4.56 -2.11 12.77
C VAL A 34 5.00 -3.42 12.10
N GLN A 35 4.60 -4.56 12.66
CA GLN A 35 4.93 -5.87 12.08
C GLN A 35 4.33 -6.02 10.67
N LEU A 36 3.06 -5.66 10.48
CA LEU A 36 2.40 -5.71 9.18
C LEU A 36 3.10 -4.81 8.16
N ALA A 37 3.36 -3.55 8.52
CA ALA A 37 4.04 -2.60 7.64
C ALA A 37 5.42 -3.12 7.22
N ARG A 38 6.20 -3.65 8.17
CA ARG A 38 7.53 -4.24 7.90
C ARG A 38 7.46 -5.45 6.97
N ILE A 39 6.46 -6.33 7.14
CA ILE A 39 6.23 -7.46 6.24
C ILE A 39 5.87 -6.97 4.82
N LEU A 40 4.98 -5.98 4.71
CA LEU A 40 4.57 -5.42 3.43
C LEU A 40 5.74 -4.77 2.69
N GLN A 41 6.59 -4.01 3.40
CA GLN A 41 7.82 -3.42 2.85
C GLN A 41 8.82 -4.50 2.41
N TYR A 42 8.98 -5.57 3.20
CA TYR A 42 9.85 -6.68 2.83
C TYR A 42 9.38 -7.41 1.57
N LEU A 43 8.06 -7.64 1.46
CA LEU A 43 7.45 -8.27 0.30
C LEU A 43 7.61 -7.41 -0.95
N GLU A 44 7.39 -6.10 -0.84
CA GLU A 44 7.52 -5.16 -1.97
C GLU A 44 8.96 -5.01 -2.45
N CYS A 45 9.94 -5.08 -1.54
CA CYS A 45 11.35 -4.94 -1.90
C CYS A 45 11.82 -6.09 -2.82
N PRO A 46 12.43 -5.79 -3.99
CA PRO A 46 13.01 -6.78 -4.89
C PRO A 46 14.05 -7.66 -4.19
N GLN A 47 14.10 -8.95 -4.55
CA GLN A 47 14.88 -9.95 -3.81
C GLN A 47 16.37 -9.61 -3.71
N TYR A 48 16.94 -8.97 -4.75
CA TYR A 48 18.35 -8.57 -4.80
C TYR A 48 18.69 -7.34 -3.92
N LEU A 49 17.69 -6.60 -3.44
CA LEU A 49 17.86 -5.43 -2.57
C LEU A 49 17.58 -5.73 -1.08
N ARG A 50 16.87 -6.82 -0.78
CA ARG A 50 16.43 -7.12 0.59
C ARG A 50 17.57 -7.15 1.60
N LYS A 51 18.74 -7.68 1.23
CA LYS A 51 19.91 -7.73 2.13
C LYS A 51 20.46 -6.35 2.48
N SER A 52 20.24 -5.34 1.64
CA SER A 52 20.71 -3.97 1.86
C SER A 52 19.77 -3.20 2.79
N PHE A 53 18.47 -3.47 2.73
CA PHE A 53 17.46 -2.70 3.48
C PHE A 53 16.92 -3.41 4.72
N PHE A 54 16.95 -4.75 4.77
CA PHE A 54 16.33 -5.53 5.83
C PHE A 54 17.39 -6.34 6.58
N PRO A 55 17.90 -5.82 7.72
CA PRO A 55 18.71 -6.63 8.61
C PRO A 55 17.90 -7.82 9.14
N LYS A 56 18.59 -8.84 9.66
CA LYS A 56 17.92 -9.99 10.28
C LYS A 56 17.01 -9.50 11.41
N HIS A 57 15.72 -9.75 11.26
CA HIS A 57 14.71 -9.24 12.17
C HIS A 57 13.69 -10.33 12.51
N LYS A 58 13.24 -10.38 13.77
CA LYS A 58 12.31 -11.44 14.26
C LYS A 58 11.00 -11.49 13.49
N ASP A 59 10.45 -10.34 13.12
CA ASP A 59 9.21 -10.25 12.31
C ASP A 59 9.33 -10.93 10.94
N LEU A 60 10.56 -11.01 10.41
CA LEU A 60 10.85 -11.54 9.09
C LEU A 60 11.40 -12.97 9.14
N GLN A 61 11.47 -13.59 10.32
CA GLN A 61 12.05 -14.94 10.49
C GLN A 61 11.33 -16.01 9.66
N PHE A 62 10.04 -15.80 9.37
CA PHE A 62 9.21 -16.68 8.55
C PHE A 62 8.80 -16.04 7.21
N ALA A 63 9.41 -14.92 6.82
CA ALA A 63 9.03 -14.22 5.59
C ALA A 63 9.23 -15.07 4.32
N GLY A 64 10.09 -16.10 4.38
CA GLY A 64 10.26 -17.08 3.30
C GLY A 64 9.05 -18.00 3.06
N LEU A 65 8.08 -18.06 3.97
CA LEU A 65 6.81 -18.80 3.79
C LEU A 65 5.72 -17.95 3.13
N LEU A 66 5.93 -16.64 3.00
CA LEU A 66 4.95 -15.74 2.41
C LEU A 66 4.93 -15.90 0.89
N ASN A 67 3.76 -15.73 0.29
CA ASN A 67 3.62 -15.77 -1.16
C ASN A 67 4.42 -14.62 -1.79
N PRO A 68 5.23 -14.88 -2.82
CA PRO A 68 5.90 -13.82 -3.55
C PRO A 68 4.88 -12.92 -4.25
N LEU A 69 5.17 -11.62 -4.33
CA LEU A 69 4.34 -10.68 -5.08
C LEU A 69 4.54 -10.81 -6.59
N ASP A 70 5.74 -11.17 -7.02
CA ASP A 70 6.13 -11.35 -8.44
C ASP A 70 5.69 -10.16 -9.32
N SER A 71 5.90 -8.95 -8.80
CA SER A 71 5.55 -7.69 -9.49
C SER A 71 6.58 -7.35 -10.57
N PRO A 72 6.27 -6.48 -11.56
CA PRO A 72 7.17 -6.20 -12.69
C PRO A 72 8.59 -5.76 -12.32
N HIS A 73 8.78 -5.15 -11.14
CA HIS A 73 10.09 -4.74 -10.63
C HIS A 73 10.87 -5.86 -9.90
N HIS A 74 10.28 -7.05 -9.73
CA HIS A 74 10.89 -8.24 -9.08
C HIS A 74 11.58 -9.15 -10.10
N MET A 75 12.50 -8.57 -10.85
CA MET A 75 13.18 -9.29 -11.93
C MET A 75 14.30 -10.21 -11.45
N ARG A 76 14.51 -11.30 -12.19
CA ARG A 76 15.72 -12.12 -12.09
C ARG A 76 16.94 -11.39 -12.70
N ILE A 77 18.13 -11.94 -12.47
CA ILE A 77 19.40 -11.31 -12.89
C ILE A 77 19.57 -11.24 -14.42
N ASP A 78 18.99 -12.20 -15.12
CA ASP A 78 19.10 -12.43 -16.56
C ASP A 78 17.96 -11.81 -17.38
N GLU A 79 16.92 -11.30 -16.71
CA GLU A 79 15.82 -10.61 -17.37
C GLU A 79 16.24 -9.22 -17.86
N GLU A 80 15.95 -8.88 -19.11
CA GLU A 80 16.16 -7.51 -19.59
C GLU A 80 14.93 -6.64 -19.32
N ALA A 81 15.15 -5.44 -18.80
CA ALA A 81 14.09 -4.47 -18.56
C ALA A 81 14.63 -3.04 -18.69
N GLU A 82 13.75 -2.13 -19.08
CA GLU A 82 14.07 -0.71 -19.25
C GLU A 82 14.38 -0.03 -17.91
N PHE A 83 13.61 -0.34 -16.88
CA PHE A 83 13.77 0.20 -15.53
C PHE A 83 14.08 -0.92 -14.54
N ARG A 84 14.89 -0.62 -13.53
CA ARG A 84 15.16 -1.49 -12.38
C ARG A 84 15.30 -0.66 -11.12
N GLN A 85 14.79 -1.17 -10.01
CA GLN A 85 15.09 -0.57 -8.71
C GLN A 85 16.56 -0.82 -8.35
N GLY A 86 17.16 0.10 -7.61
CA GLY A 86 18.56 -0.03 -7.24
C GLY A 86 18.90 0.73 -5.96
N VAL A 87 19.96 0.29 -5.32
CA VAL A 87 20.53 0.96 -4.14
C VAL A 87 21.90 1.52 -4.50
N VAL A 88 22.15 2.79 -4.15
CA VAL A 88 23.47 3.40 -4.29
C VAL A 88 24.42 2.71 -3.33
N LEU A 89 25.56 2.27 -3.85
CA LEU A 89 26.60 1.61 -3.07
C LEU A 89 27.49 2.65 -2.42
N ASP A 90 27.90 2.36 -1.18
CA ASP A 90 28.93 3.12 -0.48
C ASP A 90 30.32 2.78 -1.05
N GLN A 91 30.56 3.26 -2.27
CA GLN A 91 31.82 3.09 -2.98
C GLN A 91 32.35 4.46 -3.40
N PRO A 92 33.62 4.78 -3.11
CA PRO A 92 34.20 6.06 -3.47
C PRO A 92 34.24 6.22 -4.99
N SER A 93 33.62 7.29 -5.48
CA SER A 93 33.70 7.73 -6.88
C SER A 93 34.37 9.09 -6.96
N LYS A 94 35.08 9.34 -8.07
CA LYS A 94 35.66 10.67 -8.33
C LYS A 94 34.54 11.68 -8.61
N PRO A 95 34.67 12.95 -8.22
CA PRO A 95 33.72 13.99 -8.58
C PRO A 95 33.41 13.99 -10.10
N GLY A 96 32.13 14.03 -10.45
CA GLY A 96 31.67 13.98 -11.84
C GLY A 96 31.68 12.60 -12.50
N LYS A 97 32.09 11.52 -11.81
CA LYS A 97 32.03 10.13 -12.31
C LYS A 97 30.76 9.37 -11.93
N GLY A 98 29.78 10.05 -11.31
CA GLY A 98 28.51 9.45 -10.90
C GLY A 98 28.64 8.57 -9.65
N SER A 99 27.67 7.68 -9.45
CA SER A 99 27.59 6.77 -8.30
C SER A 99 27.45 5.32 -8.77
N PHE A 100 27.99 4.38 -7.99
CA PHE A 100 27.78 2.96 -8.24
C PHE A 100 26.43 2.54 -7.67
N VAL A 101 25.65 1.79 -8.43
CA VAL A 101 24.29 1.35 -8.04
C VAL A 101 24.20 -0.16 -8.22
N ASN A 102 23.72 -0.87 -7.20
CA ASN A 102 23.31 -2.27 -7.34
C ASN A 102 21.86 -2.30 -7.83
N CYS A 103 21.67 -2.52 -9.14
CA CYS A 103 20.38 -2.70 -9.81
C CYS A 103 20.04 -4.20 -10.05
N GLY A 104 20.68 -5.14 -9.33
CA GLY A 104 20.44 -6.58 -9.50
C GLY A 104 20.98 -7.15 -10.82
N MET A 105 21.91 -6.43 -11.47
CA MET A 105 22.53 -6.78 -12.74
C MET A 105 24.04 -6.57 -12.71
N ARG A 106 24.74 -7.11 -13.72
CA ARG A 106 26.17 -6.89 -13.95
C ARG A 106 26.48 -5.66 -14.82
N LYS A 107 25.45 -4.95 -15.31
CA LYS A 107 25.57 -3.79 -16.22
C LYS A 107 25.52 -2.47 -15.43
N VAL A 108 26.04 -1.40 -16.04
CA VAL A 108 25.94 -0.02 -15.51
C VAL A 108 24.53 0.52 -15.78
N CYS A 109 23.94 1.19 -14.78
CA CYS A 109 22.58 1.75 -14.81
C CYS A 109 22.64 3.30 -14.70
N VAL A 110 21.69 4.01 -15.32
CA VAL A 110 21.49 5.46 -15.14
C VAL A 110 20.33 5.70 -14.18
N VAL A 111 20.49 6.62 -13.23
CA VAL A 111 19.46 6.94 -12.23
C VAL A 111 18.41 7.86 -12.85
N VAL A 112 17.15 7.51 -12.65
CA VAL A 112 15.98 8.30 -13.06
C VAL A 112 15.06 8.54 -11.86
N ALA A 113 14.08 9.44 -12.00
CA ALA A 113 13.11 9.66 -10.94
C ALA A 113 12.20 8.42 -10.75
N PRO A 114 11.81 8.08 -9.50
CA PRO A 114 11.12 6.81 -9.20
C PRO A 114 9.70 6.70 -9.79
N HIS A 115 9.09 7.81 -10.21
CA HIS A 115 7.75 7.81 -10.81
C HIS A 115 7.75 7.53 -12.32
N ILE A 116 8.90 7.66 -13.00
CA ILE A 116 9.03 7.52 -14.46
C ILE A 116 8.52 6.16 -14.98
N PRO A 117 8.86 5.00 -14.37
CA PRO A 117 8.36 3.70 -14.84
C PRO A 117 6.84 3.64 -14.94
N ARG A 118 6.14 4.35 -14.04
CA ARG A 118 4.68 4.42 -14.00
C ARG A 118 4.14 5.46 -14.97
N THR A 119 4.65 6.69 -14.92
CA THR A 119 4.07 7.82 -15.66
C THR A 119 4.38 7.81 -17.14
N GLU A 120 5.52 7.25 -17.54
CA GLU A 120 5.98 7.25 -18.94
C GLU A 120 5.81 5.87 -19.60
N ALA A 121 6.09 4.78 -18.86
CA ALA A 121 6.00 3.41 -19.39
C ALA A 121 4.73 2.65 -19.00
N GLY A 122 3.87 3.22 -18.15
CA GLY A 122 2.61 2.58 -17.73
C GLY A 122 2.81 1.30 -16.91
N LEU A 123 4.00 1.10 -16.32
CA LEU A 123 4.31 -0.09 -15.55
C LEU A 123 3.80 0.04 -14.11
N TYR A 124 3.24 -1.05 -13.59
CA TYR A 124 3.05 -1.17 -12.15
C TYR A 124 4.42 -1.31 -11.47
N TRP A 125 4.72 -0.41 -10.52
CA TRP A 125 6.05 -0.29 -9.91
C TRP A 125 6.05 -0.53 -8.40
N GLY A 126 5.13 -1.39 -7.94
CA GLY A 126 4.96 -1.71 -6.53
C GLY A 126 4.14 -0.66 -5.78
N TYR A 127 4.20 -0.76 -4.45
CA TYR A 127 3.51 0.15 -3.54
C TYR A 127 4.49 0.71 -2.50
N SER A 128 4.20 1.90 -2.00
CA SER A 128 4.80 2.38 -0.76
C SER A 128 3.96 1.97 0.44
N VAL A 129 4.59 1.87 1.62
CA VAL A 129 3.89 1.57 2.88
C VAL A 129 4.03 2.76 3.81
N ARG A 130 2.89 3.24 4.34
CA ARG A 130 2.85 4.34 5.32
C ARG A 130 2.14 3.89 6.60
N LEU A 131 2.68 4.30 7.74
CA LEU A 131 2.01 4.18 9.03
C LEU A 131 1.23 5.47 9.32
N ALA A 132 0.02 5.36 9.88
CA ALA A 132 -0.78 6.51 10.31
C ALA A 132 -1.31 6.29 11.73
N SER A 133 -1.06 7.20 12.68
CA SER A 133 -1.36 6.99 14.12
C SER A 133 -2.84 6.82 14.45
N CYS A 134 -3.74 7.27 13.58
CA CYS A 134 -5.19 7.21 13.72
C CYS A 134 -5.85 7.32 12.33
N LEU A 135 -7.19 7.28 12.29
CA LEU A 135 -7.94 7.32 11.04
C LEU A 135 -7.82 8.69 10.34
N SER A 136 -7.91 9.80 11.07
CA SER A 136 -7.73 11.16 10.54
C SER A 136 -6.36 11.37 9.89
N ALA A 137 -5.30 10.81 10.49
CA ALA A 137 -3.95 10.82 9.92
C ALA A 137 -3.83 10.04 8.59
N VAL A 138 -4.77 9.15 8.27
CA VAL A 138 -4.84 8.55 6.93
C VAL A 138 -5.08 9.64 5.88
N PHE A 139 -5.94 10.60 6.18
CA PHE A 139 -6.33 11.68 5.26
C PHE A 139 -5.36 12.87 5.31
N THR A 140 -5.01 13.34 6.51
CA THR A 140 -4.25 14.59 6.69
C THR A 140 -2.77 14.46 6.35
N GLU A 141 -2.19 13.26 6.49
CA GLU A 141 -0.80 12.96 6.12
C GLU A 141 -0.72 12.28 4.74
N CYS A 142 -1.62 12.63 3.83
CA CYS A 142 -1.60 12.17 2.45
C CYS A 142 -0.30 12.62 1.74
N PRO A 143 0.38 11.74 0.99
CA PRO A 143 1.60 12.11 0.27
C PRO A 143 1.34 12.99 -0.96
N TYR A 144 0.08 13.11 -1.39
CA TYR A 144 -0.31 13.91 -2.55
C TYR A 144 -0.67 15.33 -2.12
N LYS A 145 -0.13 16.33 -2.82
CA LYS A 145 -0.33 17.75 -2.52
C LYS A 145 -1.81 18.15 -2.49
N ASP A 146 -2.62 17.55 -3.35
CA ASP A 146 -4.05 17.84 -3.48
C ASP A 146 -4.92 16.88 -2.64
N GLY A 147 -4.31 16.01 -1.82
CA GLY A 147 -5.00 15.00 -1.04
C GLY A 147 -5.51 13.81 -1.87
N TYR A 148 -6.38 13.01 -1.26
CA TYR A 148 -7.18 12.02 -1.99
C TYR A 148 -8.47 12.71 -2.45
N ASP A 149 -8.70 12.77 -3.76
CA ASP A 149 -9.85 13.45 -4.37
C ASP A 149 -11.06 12.52 -4.59
N LEU A 150 -10.90 11.22 -4.26
CA LEU A 150 -12.00 10.28 -4.12
C LEU A 150 -11.73 9.34 -2.94
N THR A 151 -12.61 9.33 -1.96
CA THR A 151 -12.48 8.53 -0.75
C THR A 151 -13.63 7.53 -0.64
N VAL A 152 -13.29 6.26 -0.41
CA VAL A 152 -14.23 5.14 -0.36
C VAL A 152 -14.08 4.41 0.96
N GLY A 153 -15.07 4.50 1.84
CA GLY A 153 -15.18 3.64 3.01
C GLY A 153 -15.91 2.34 2.66
N THR A 154 -15.51 1.23 3.26
CA THR A 154 -16.15 -0.08 3.03
C THR A 154 -16.85 -0.58 4.28
N SER A 155 -18.10 -1.05 4.13
CA SER A 155 -18.92 -1.58 5.21
C SER A 155 -20.11 -2.35 4.68
N GLU A 156 -20.56 -3.39 5.40
CA GLU A 156 -21.82 -4.09 5.08
C GLU A 156 -23.05 -3.17 5.14
N ARG A 157 -22.95 -2.06 5.90
CA ARG A 157 -23.98 -1.03 6.04
C ARG A 157 -23.93 0.04 4.93
N GLY A 158 -22.93 0.00 4.06
CA GLY A 158 -22.79 0.95 2.96
C GLY A 158 -23.80 0.70 1.82
N ASN A 159 -23.85 1.64 0.88
CA ASN A 159 -24.63 1.50 -0.35
C ASN A 159 -24.06 0.37 -1.21
N SER A 160 -24.92 -0.38 -1.91
CA SER A 160 -24.47 -1.47 -2.79
C SER A 160 -23.48 -0.96 -3.84
N ALA A 161 -22.31 -1.60 -3.94
CA ALA A 161 -21.30 -1.26 -4.93
C ALA A 161 -21.69 -1.68 -6.35
N ASP A 162 -22.63 -2.63 -6.53
CA ASP A 162 -22.89 -3.27 -7.83
C ASP A 162 -23.23 -2.27 -8.94
N HIS A 163 -24.03 -1.25 -8.62
CA HIS A 163 -24.57 -0.30 -9.61
C HIS A 163 -23.99 1.11 -9.51
N ILE A 164 -22.92 1.31 -8.72
CA ILE A 164 -22.30 2.64 -8.63
C ILE A 164 -21.47 2.99 -9.87
N THR A 165 -21.50 4.27 -10.22
CA THR A 165 -20.57 4.90 -11.17
C THR A 165 -19.61 5.77 -10.37
N LEU A 166 -18.30 5.58 -10.57
CA LEU A 166 -17.30 6.41 -9.92
C LEU A 166 -17.15 7.74 -10.66
N PRO A 167 -17.01 8.88 -9.96
CA PRO A 167 -16.62 10.12 -10.60
C PRO A 167 -15.16 10.05 -11.10
N PRO A 168 -14.75 10.92 -12.04
CA PRO A 168 -13.34 11.10 -12.38
C PRO A 168 -12.52 11.48 -11.14
N PHE A 169 -11.32 10.91 -11.00
CA PHE A 169 -10.41 11.15 -9.87
C PHE A 169 -8.94 11.09 -10.29
N LYS A 170 -8.02 11.50 -9.42
CA LYS A 170 -6.56 11.35 -9.58
C LYS A 170 -5.96 10.42 -8.52
N HIS A 171 -6.46 10.51 -7.30
CA HIS A 171 -5.96 9.82 -6.11
C HIS A 171 -7.13 9.24 -5.30
N MET A 172 -7.51 8.00 -5.62
CA MET A 172 -8.55 7.31 -4.87
C MET A 172 -7.97 6.60 -3.64
N LEU A 173 -8.62 6.78 -2.48
CA LEU A 173 -8.36 6.06 -1.24
C LEU A 173 -9.51 5.08 -0.98
N VAL A 174 -9.21 3.81 -0.70
CA VAL A 174 -10.18 2.82 -0.23
C VAL A 174 -9.80 2.38 1.19
N VAL A 175 -10.72 2.55 2.14
CA VAL A 175 -10.47 2.29 3.57
C VAL A 175 -11.30 1.11 4.05
N PHE A 176 -10.63 0.22 4.78
CA PHE A 176 -11.18 -1.00 5.32
C PHE A 176 -11.15 -1.00 6.84
N GLY A 177 -12.26 -1.36 7.45
CA GLY A 177 -12.36 -1.57 8.89
C GLY A 177 -11.73 -2.87 9.36
N GLY A 178 -11.47 -2.95 10.66
CA GLY A 178 -11.08 -4.18 11.34
C GLY A 178 -12.30 -5.02 11.75
N LEU A 179 -12.13 -5.83 12.79
CA LEU A 179 -13.21 -6.69 13.33
C LEU A 179 -14.47 -5.92 13.75
N GLN A 180 -14.30 -4.70 14.25
CA GLN A 180 -15.39 -3.83 14.73
C GLN A 180 -15.79 -2.76 13.69
N GLY A 181 -15.45 -2.97 12.41
CA GLY A 181 -15.72 -1.99 11.36
C GLY A 181 -14.85 -0.73 11.46
N LEU A 182 -15.28 0.32 10.77
CA LEU A 182 -14.63 1.63 10.79
C LEU A 182 -15.06 2.45 12.01
N GLU A 183 -16.19 2.12 12.62
CA GLU A 183 -16.77 2.74 13.81
C GLU A 183 -15.74 2.79 14.93
N ALA A 184 -15.11 1.66 15.24
CA ALA A 184 -14.12 1.59 16.30
C ALA A 184 -12.84 2.42 16.02
N SER A 185 -12.60 2.81 14.76
CA SER A 185 -11.48 3.71 14.41
C SER A 185 -11.89 5.18 14.49
N VAL A 186 -13.16 5.48 14.20
CA VAL A 186 -13.77 6.80 14.41
C VAL A 186 -13.86 7.10 15.91
N ASP A 187 -14.42 6.18 16.69
CA ASP A 187 -14.61 6.32 18.14
C ASP A 187 -13.28 6.52 18.90
N ALA A 188 -12.18 5.98 18.37
CA ALA A 188 -10.87 6.05 19.00
C ALA A 188 -10.04 7.28 18.57
N ASP A 189 -10.48 8.03 17.55
CA ASP A 189 -9.75 9.19 17.04
C ASP A 189 -10.36 10.49 17.56
N GLU A 190 -9.71 11.09 18.55
CA GLU A 190 -10.17 12.32 19.20
C GLU A 190 -10.28 13.53 18.25
N ASN A 191 -9.67 13.45 17.06
CA ASN A 191 -9.77 14.50 16.04
C ASN A 191 -11.05 14.39 15.20
N LEU A 192 -11.79 13.27 15.31
CA LEU A 192 -13.03 13.02 14.60
C LEU A 192 -14.21 13.21 15.55
N ASN A 193 -15.06 14.19 15.25
CA ASN A 193 -16.28 14.47 16.04
C ASN A 193 -17.53 14.03 15.28
N VAL A 194 -17.56 12.77 14.85
CA VAL A 194 -18.66 12.17 14.08
C VAL A 194 -19.00 10.79 14.63
N ALA A 195 -20.27 10.40 14.59
CA ALA A 195 -20.71 9.07 15.04
C ALA A 195 -20.81 8.06 13.89
N ASP A 196 -21.19 8.52 12.69
CA ASP A 196 -21.30 7.68 11.50
C ASP A 196 -20.02 7.80 10.67
N PRO A 197 -19.23 6.72 10.48
CA PRO A 197 -18.05 6.76 9.62
C PRO A 197 -18.35 7.14 8.17
N GLY A 198 -19.58 6.91 7.69
CA GLY A 198 -19.97 7.20 6.32
C GLY A 198 -19.76 8.66 5.91
N VAL A 199 -19.85 9.60 6.85
CA VAL A 199 -19.68 11.04 6.58
C VAL A 199 -18.24 11.46 6.29
N LEU A 200 -17.26 10.57 6.55
CA LEU A 200 -15.84 10.82 6.29
C LEU A 200 -15.44 10.53 4.84
N PHE A 201 -16.33 9.93 4.05
CA PHE A 201 -16.02 9.41 2.72
C PHE A 201 -16.98 9.99 1.67
N ASP A 202 -16.46 10.18 0.46
CA ASP A 202 -17.29 10.53 -0.70
C ASP A 202 -18.26 9.39 -1.04
N LEU A 203 -17.80 8.14 -0.88
CA LEU A 203 -18.58 6.93 -1.06
C LEU A 203 -18.42 6.00 0.14
N TYR A 204 -19.53 5.47 0.64
CA TYR A 204 -19.54 4.44 1.67
C TYR A 204 -20.26 3.20 1.17
N LEU A 205 -19.51 2.13 0.89
CA LEU A 205 -19.95 1.05 0.02
C LEU A 205 -19.96 -0.33 0.69
N ASN A 206 -21.01 -1.10 0.40
CA ASN A 206 -21.05 -2.54 0.56
C ASN A 206 -20.63 -3.21 -0.75
N THR A 207 -19.46 -3.85 -0.73
CA THR A 207 -18.84 -4.48 -1.90
C THR A 207 -19.16 -5.97 -2.06
N CYS A 208 -19.95 -6.54 -1.14
CA CYS A 208 -20.47 -7.90 -1.23
C CYS A 208 -21.93 -7.96 -0.77
N PRO A 209 -22.88 -7.35 -1.52
CA PRO A 209 -24.30 -7.44 -1.19
C PRO A 209 -24.76 -8.90 -1.14
N GLY A 210 -25.59 -9.23 -0.14
CA GLY A 210 -26.09 -10.60 0.03
C GLY A 210 -25.03 -11.61 0.50
N GLN A 211 -23.96 -11.15 1.17
CA GLN A 211 -22.96 -12.04 1.77
C GLN A 211 -23.61 -13.15 2.62
N GLY A 212 -23.19 -14.40 2.38
CA GLY A 212 -23.70 -15.56 3.13
C GLY A 212 -23.04 -15.76 4.49
N SER A 213 -21.89 -15.12 4.73
CA SER A 213 -21.22 -15.12 6.02
C SER A 213 -21.68 -13.93 6.85
N ARG A 214 -21.77 -14.10 8.18
CA ARG A 214 -22.02 -13.00 9.11
C ARG A 214 -20.91 -11.94 9.07
N THR A 215 -19.68 -12.35 8.77
CA THR A 215 -18.53 -11.46 8.75
C THR A 215 -17.61 -11.83 7.59
N ILE A 216 -17.16 -10.81 6.86
CA ILE A 216 -16.08 -10.91 5.88
C ILE A 216 -14.83 -10.37 6.55
N ARG A 217 -13.77 -11.18 6.60
CA ARG A 217 -12.50 -10.75 7.22
C ARG A 217 -11.82 -9.69 6.34
N THR A 218 -11.06 -8.77 6.93
CA THR A 218 -10.46 -7.63 6.22
C THR A 218 -9.64 -8.06 4.99
N GLU A 219 -8.86 -9.13 5.07
CA GLU A 219 -8.08 -9.65 3.93
C GLU A 219 -8.95 -10.19 2.79
N GLN A 220 -10.13 -10.72 3.09
CA GLN A 220 -11.12 -11.14 2.08
C GLN A 220 -11.83 -9.92 1.50
N ALA A 221 -12.20 -8.96 2.36
CA ALA A 221 -12.88 -7.74 1.96
C ALA A 221 -12.02 -6.91 1.00
N ILE A 222 -10.70 -6.82 1.22
CA ILE A 222 -9.77 -6.14 0.30
C ILE A 222 -9.85 -6.76 -1.09
N LEU A 223 -9.74 -8.08 -1.21
CA LEU A 223 -9.78 -8.78 -2.50
C LEU A 223 -11.13 -8.61 -3.21
N ILE A 224 -12.24 -8.81 -2.48
CA ILE A 224 -13.60 -8.67 -3.02
C ILE A 224 -13.84 -7.25 -3.51
N SER A 225 -13.55 -6.27 -2.65
CA SER A 225 -13.83 -4.85 -2.91
C SER A 225 -13.03 -4.33 -4.08
N LEU A 226 -11.72 -4.58 -4.10
CA LEU A 226 -10.87 -4.11 -5.17
C LEU A 226 -11.20 -4.82 -6.50
N SER A 227 -11.55 -6.11 -6.47
CA SER A 227 -12.03 -6.82 -7.68
C SER A 227 -13.32 -6.21 -8.22
N GLY A 228 -14.30 -5.93 -7.36
CA GLY A 228 -15.56 -5.29 -7.73
C GLY A 228 -15.40 -3.84 -8.22
N LEU A 229 -14.46 -3.10 -7.64
CA LEU A 229 -14.15 -1.72 -8.04
C LEU A 229 -13.30 -1.66 -9.32
N ARG A 230 -12.54 -2.71 -9.66
CA ARG A 230 -11.63 -2.71 -10.82
C ARG A 230 -12.31 -2.26 -12.12
N GLN A 231 -13.44 -2.87 -12.46
CA GLN A 231 -14.15 -2.55 -13.71
C GLN A 231 -14.68 -1.11 -13.69
N LYS A 232 -15.09 -0.63 -12.53
CA LYS A 232 -15.61 0.73 -12.34
C LYS A 232 -14.50 1.76 -12.49
N ILE A 233 -13.33 1.50 -11.92
CA ILE A 233 -12.13 2.33 -12.09
C ILE A 233 -11.72 2.34 -13.57
N SER A 234 -11.66 1.18 -14.23
CA SER A 234 -11.31 1.11 -15.65
C SER A 234 -12.32 1.86 -16.55
N ALA A 235 -13.59 1.91 -16.18
CA ALA A 235 -14.61 2.66 -16.91
C ALA A 235 -14.42 4.19 -16.80
N VAL A 236 -13.79 4.69 -15.73
CA VAL A 236 -13.43 6.11 -15.58
C VAL A 236 -12.27 6.50 -16.51
N PHE A 237 -11.37 5.57 -16.82
CA PHE A 237 -10.18 5.81 -17.64
C PHE A 237 -10.11 4.84 -18.85
N PRO A 238 -11.01 4.97 -19.84
CA PRO A 238 -11.10 4.04 -20.96
C PRO A 238 -9.85 4.03 -21.85
N ASP A 239 -9.10 5.13 -21.89
CA ASP A 239 -7.94 5.32 -22.77
C ASP A 239 -6.58 4.99 -22.11
N GLN A 240 -6.58 4.60 -20.84
CA GLN A 240 -5.34 4.21 -20.15
C GLN A 240 -4.94 2.78 -20.58
N PRO A 241 -3.65 2.52 -20.87
CA PRO A 241 -3.19 1.18 -21.18
C PRO A 241 -3.52 0.23 -20.02
N LYS A 242 -4.13 -0.90 -20.36
CA LYS A 242 -4.43 -1.97 -19.39
C LYS A 242 -3.11 -2.67 -19.06
N GLY A 243 -2.36 -2.12 -18.12
CA GLY A 243 -1.18 -2.76 -17.52
C GLY A 243 -1.52 -4.09 -16.86
#